data_AF-A0A3R6Z6B9-F1
#
_entry.id   AF-A0A3R6Z6B9-F1
#
_cell.length_a   1.000
_cell.length_b   1.000
_cell.length_c   1.000
_cell.angle_alpha   90.00
_cell.angle_beta   90.00
_cell.angle_gamma   90.00
#
_symmetry.space_group_name_H-M   'P 1'
#
loop_
_entity.id
_entity.type
_entity.pdbx_description
1 polymer ?
#
loop_
_entity_poly.entity_id
_entity_poly.type
_entity_poly.pdbx_seq_one_letter_code
_entity_poly.pdbx_strand_id
1 'polypeptide(L)'
;MAKSTMSRHLAVLKQMDIIKDEGKLTLTDHGKELAKRYEEESVLLQKWFGQYLPECSEQDKHDSAQNMVVALTPDFKAKMLEKIADMVQKNSMYDQIDSRGTLEFKDIVEYMVPGDYPVAFVIQKTEQSKDDSPFSMADRGFEHPAVLNVSQDGTGVLTLKPVTIERRNLMEKIFYSGKLMKLEYETKSDVFVPAEGEDGRYEIPADALQYTYHKEERQMIGSVKLKMYALLANKQLHVRTAALSILMHGFW
;
A
#
# COMPACT_ATOMS: atom_id res chain seq x y z
N MET A 1 28.76 35.37 -19.08
CA MET A 1 27.76 35.86 -20.06
C MET A 1 28.12 37.26 -20.54
N ALA A 2 27.93 37.59 -21.82
CA ALA A 2 28.12 38.95 -22.33
C ALA A 2 26.95 39.87 -21.95
N LYS A 3 27.20 41.18 -21.75
CA LYS A 3 26.16 42.19 -21.41
C LYS A 3 25.02 42.26 -22.44
N SER A 4 25.33 42.03 -23.71
CA SER A 4 24.34 41.98 -24.81
C SER A 4 23.39 40.79 -24.69
N THR A 5 23.88 39.64 -24.21
CA THR A 5 23.08 38.43 -23.95
C THR A 5 22.11 38.66 -22.80
N MET A 6 22.56 39.21 -21.67
CA MET A 6 21.68 39.51 -20.54
C MET A 6 20.59 40.53 -20.89
N SER A 7 20.92 41.55 -21.67
CA SER A 7 19.94 42.58 -22.09
C SER A 7 18.81 41.99 -22.95
N ARG A 8 19.12 41.00 -23.83
CA ARG A 8 18.09 40.29 -24.61
C ARG A 8 17.19 39.43 -23.73
N HIS A 9 17.74 38.70 -22.76
CA HIS A 9 16.93 37.90 -21.83
C HIS A 9 15.99 38.77 -21.01
N LEU A 10 16.48 39.91 -20.49
CA LEU A 10 15.64 40.86 -19.76
C LEU A 10 14.53 41.44 -20.64
N ALA A 11 14.79 41.70 -21.92
CA ALA A 11 13.76 42.16 -22.86
C ALA A 11 12.66 41.11 -23.08
N VAL A 12 13.02 39.83 -23.19
CA VAL A 12 12.05 38.73 -23.28
C VAL A 12 11.20 38.63 -22.01
N LEU A 13 11.82 38.69 -20.83
CA LEU A 13 11.10 38.65 -19.56
C LEU A 13 10.14 39.84 -19.38
N LYS A 14 10.50 41.03 -19.89
CA LYS A 14 9.60 42.19 -19.94
C LYS A 14 8.43 41.96 -20.91
N GLN A 15 8.69 41.41 -22.10
CA GLN A 15 7.65 41.09 -23.08
C GLN A 15 6.66 40.03 -22.58
N MET A 16 7.13 39.11 -21.75
CA MET A 16 6.30 38.09 -21.10
C MET A 16 5.56 38.61 -19.85
N ASP A 17 5.65 39.91 -19.55
CA ASP A 17 5.06 40.52 -18.35
C ASP A 17 5.53 39.86 -17.04
N ILE A 18 6.78 39.36 -16.98
CA ILE A 18 7.34 38.73 -15.77
C ILE A 18 8.05 39.77 -14.90
N ILE A 19 8.74 40.71 -15.55
CA ILE A 19 9.51 41.76 -14.87
C ILE A 19 9.11 43.15 -15.38
N LYS A 20 9.17 44.13 -14.50
CA LYS A 20 9.03 45.54 -14.81
C LYS A 20 10.26 46.32 -14.36
N ASP A 21 10.45 47.47 -14.99
CA ASP A 21 11.62 48.32 -14.78
C ASP A 21 11.16 49.77 -14.63
N GLU A 22 10.83 50.13 -13.39
CA GLU A 22 10.39 51.47 -12.95
C GLU A 22 11.54 52.13 -12.17
N GLY A 23 12.77 52.07 -12.70
CA GLY A 23 13.99 52.52 -12.02
C GLY A 23 14.66 51.46 -11.14
N LYS A 24 13.95 50.34 -10.87
CA LYS A 24 14.51 49.11 -10.30
C LYS A 24 13.84 47.91 -10.97
N LEU A 25 14.64 46.92 -11.34
CA LEU A 25 14.13 45.65 -11.87
C LEU A 25 13.36 44.91 -10.76
N THR A 26 12.06 44.70 -10.97
CA THR A 26 11.19 43.99 -10.01
C THR A 26 10.25 43.04 -10.74
N LEU A 27 9.78 42.00 -10.06
CA LEU A 27 8.74 41.12 -10.60
C LEU A 27 7.40 41.88 -10.67
N THR A 28 6.67 41.67 -11.76
CA THR A 28 5.24 42.00 -11.84
C THR A 28 4.44 41.05 -10.94
N ASP A 29 3.14 41.31 -10.76
CA ASP A 29 2.30 40.36 -10.01
C ASP A 29 2.18 39.02 -10.75
N HIS A 30 2.16 39.03 -12.09
CA HIS A 30 2.27 37.80 -12.88
C HIS A 30 3.59 37.06 -12.65
N GLY A 31 4.72 37.78 -12.64
CA GLY A 31 6.03 37.19 -12.38
C GLY A 31 6.18 36.62 -10.98
N LYS A 32 5.57 37.24 -9.96
CA LYS A 32 5.53 36.70 -8.60
C LYS A 32 4.74 35.39 -8.53
N GLU A 33 3.57 35.36 -9.18
CA GLU A 33 2.74 34.16 -9.23
C GLU A 33 3.45 33.02 -9.96
N LEU A 34 4.11 33.31 -11.08
CA LEU A 34 4.91 32.34 -11.82
C LEU A 34 6.08 31.80 -10.98
N ALA A 35 6.81 32.68 -10.29
CA ALA A 35 7.91 32.30 -9.41
C ALA A 35 7.43 31.41 -8.25
N LYS A 36 6.29 31.76 -7.63
CA LYS A 36 5.69 30.96 -6.57
C LYS A 36 5.33 29.55 -7.07
N ARG A 37 4.68 29.46 -8.23
CA ARG A 37 4.34 28.17 -8.84
C ARG A 37 5.60 27.34 -9.10
N TYR A 38 6.63 27.92 -9.69
CA TYR A 38 7.88 27.20 -9.97
C TYR A 38 8.58 26.73 -8.70
N GLU A 39 8.50 27.50 -7.61
CA GLU A 39 9.02 27.09 -6.31
C GLU A 39 8.23 25.89 -5.76
N GLU A 40 6.89 25.92 -5.79
CA GLU A 40 6.04 24.81 -5.34
C GLU A 40 6.30 23.52 -6.14
N GLU A 41 6.38 23.64 -7.47
CA GLU A 41 6.71 22.52 -8.37
C GLU A 41 8.12 21.96 -8.09
N SER A 42 9.10 22.84 -7.87
CA SER A 42 10.48 22.48 -7.56
C SER A 42 10.59 21.77 -6.20
N VAL A 43 9.87 22.24 -5.18
CA VAL A 43 9.83 21.61 -3.86
C VAL A 43 9.24 20.20 -3.94
N LEU A 44 8.19 19.99 -4.75
CA LEU A 44 7.62 18.66 -4.96
C LEU A 44 8.62 17.70 -5.60
N LEU A 45 9.34 18.15 -6.64
CA LEU A 45 10.39 17.37 -7.28
C LEU A 45 11.54 17.06 -6.34
N GLN A 46 11.99 18.02 -5.52
CA GLN A 46 13.03 17.81 -4.52
C GLN A 46 12.62 16.77 -3.47
N LYS A 47 11.36 16.80 -3.00
CA LYS A 47 10.82 15.75 -2.12
C LYS A 47 10.88 14.37 -2.77
N TRP A 48 10.45 14.30 -4.04
CA TRP A 48 10.50 13.05 -4.80
C TRP A 48 11.94 12.53 -4.97
N PHE A 49 12.89 13.39 -5.33
CA PHE A 49 14.31 13.02 -5.41
C PHE A 49 14.85 12.57 -4.05
N GLY A 50 14.48 13.23 -2.95
CA GLY A 50 14.88 12.83 -1.60
C GLY A 50 14.45 11.40 -1.25
N GLN A 51 13.28 10.96 -1.73
CA GLN A 51 12.74 9.63 -1.47
C GLN A 51 13.37 8.52 -2.32
N TYR A 52 13.76 8.83 -3.56
CA TYR A 52 14.18 7.82 -4.53
C TYR A 52 15.66 7.89 -4.95
N LEU A 53 16.33 9.02 -4.69
CA LEU A 53 17.74 9.27 -5.00
C LEU A 53 18.45 9.80 -3.74
N PRO A 54 18.42 9.07 -2.60
CA PRO A 54 19.00 9.55 -1.34
C PRO A 54 20.51 9.83 -1.42
N GLU A 55 21.21 9.16 -2.34
CA GLU A 55 22.64 9.31 -2.59
C GLU A 55 23.04 10.61 -3.29
N CYS A 56 22.10 11.28 -3.98
CA CYS A 56 22.37 12.55 -4.65
C CYS A 56 22.49 13.69 -3.64
N SER A 57 23.35 14.68 -3.94
CA SER A 57 23.49 15.87 -3.10
C SER A 57 22.24 16.74 -3.17
N GLU A 58 21.94 17.48 -2.10
CA GLU A 58 20.81 18.41 -2.08
C GLU A 58 20.91 19.49 -3.16
N GLN A 59 22.15 19.91 -3.49
CA GLN A 59 22.38 20.87 -4.57
C GLN A 59 22.02 20.28 -5.94
N ASP A 60 22.45 19.05 -6.23
CA ASP A 60 22.13 18.40 -7.51
C ASP A 60 20.62 18.19 -7.68
N LYS A 61 19.93 17.83 -6.58
CA LYS A 61 18.47 17.69 -6.55
C LYS A 61 17.79 19.03 -6.82
N HIS A 62 18.25 20.11 -6.17
CA HIS A 62 17.74 21.46 -6.34
C HIS A 62 17.89 21.94 -7.79
N ASP A 63 19.11 21.83 -8.34
CA ASP A 63 19.42 22.28 -9.70
C ASP A 63 18.65 21.46 -10.74
N SER A 64 18.52 20.15 -10.53
CA SER A 64 17.73 19.27 -11.40
C SER A 64 16.24 19.63 -11.38
N ALA A 65 15.68 19.91 -10.20
CA ALA A 65 14.28 20.30 -10.05
C ALA A 65 13.98 21.61 -10.80
N GLN A 66 14.82 22.64 -10.62
CA GLN A 66 14.68 23.91 -11.32
C GLN A 66 14.75 23.74 -12.84
N ASN A 67 15.68 22.93 -13.33
CA ASN A 67 15.82 22.66 -14.76
C ASN A 67 14.57 21.98 -15.32
N MET A 68 14.02 20.98 -14.63
CA MET A 68 12.81 20.28 -15.07
C MET A 68 11.58 21.18 -15.11
N VAL A 69 11.39 22.03 -14.09
CA VAL A 69 10.26 22.96 -14.00
C VAL A 69 10.19 23.90 -15.21
N VAL A 70 11.35 24.33 -15.71
CA VAL A 70 11.47 25.31 -16.80
C VAL A 70 11.52 24.65 -18.18
N ALA A 71 12.11 23.45 -18.29
CA ALA A 71 12.36 22.82 -19.59
C ALA A 71 11.15 22.06 -20.17
N LEU A 72 10.23 21.59 -19.33
CA LEU A 72 9.11 20.75 -19.75
C LEU A 72 7.96 21.58 -20.34
N THR A 73 7.26 21.01 -21.32
CA THR A 73 6.02 21.61 -21.84
C THR A 73 4.93 21.59 -20.77
N PRO A 74 4.02 22.58 -20.73
CA PRO A 74 3.02 22.70 -19.66
C PRO A 74 2.18 21.44 -19.44
N ASP A 75 1.64 20.85 -20.50
CA ASP A 75 0.75 19.67 -20.40
C ASP A 75 1.47 18.43 -19.87
N PHE A 76 2.71 18.22 -20.33
CA PHE A 76 3.51 17.09 -19.87
C PHE A 76 3.96 17.27 -18.43
N LYS A 77 4.38 18.50 -18.08
CA LYS A 77 4.75 18.87 -16.71
C LYS A 77 3.59 18.66 -15.75
N ALA A 78 2.38 19.13 -16.10
CA ALA A 78 1.19 18.97 -15.26
C ALA A 78 0.91 17.49 -14.95
N LYS A 79 0.86 16.63 -15.99
CA LYS A 79 0.62 15.19 -15.80
C LYS A 79 1.74 14.48 -15.05
N MET A 80 2.99 14.89 -15.27
CA MET A 80 4.13 14.34 -14.53
C MET A 80 4.06 14.71 -13.04
N LEU A 81 3.84 15.99 -12.74
CA LEU A 81 3.78 16.48 -11.36
C LEU A 81 2.59 15.89 -10.60
N GLU A 82 1.45 15.67 -11.25
CA GLU A 82 0.31 14.94 -10.67
C GLU A 82 0.71 13.53 -10.20
N LYS A 83 1.40 12.77 -11.06
CA LYS A 83 1.91 11.44 -10.69
C LYS A 83 2.97 11.49 -9.59
N ILE A 84 3.84 12.48 -9.63
CA ILE A 84 4.88 12.67 -8.60
C ILE A 84 4.24 13.04 -7.25
N ALA A 85 3.21 13.89 -7.26
CA ALA A 85 2.45 14.23 -6.05
C ALA A 85 1.85 12.98 -5.40
N ASP A 86 1.19 12.13 -6.20
CA ASP A 86 0.65 10.84 -5.73
C ASP A 86 1.75 9.98 -5.10
N MET A 87 2.90 9.82 -5.77
CA MET A 87 4.03 9.04 -5.25
C MET A 87 4.62 9.62 -3.95
N VAL A 88 4.81 10.95 -3.88
CA VAL A 88 5.37 11.62 -2.69
C VAL A 88 4.42 11.47 -1.51
N GLN A 89 3.12 11.61 -1.73
CA GLN A 89 2.09 11.42 -0.71
C GLN A 89 2.08 9.98 -0.20
N LYS A 90 2.06 9.00 -1.12
CA LYS A 90 2.14 7.56 -0.79
C LYS A 90 3.39 7.19 -0.01
N ASN A 91 4.55 7.78 -0.31
CA ASN A 91 5.75 7.53 0.48
C ASN A 91 5.72 8.20 1.86
N SER A 92 5.14 9.40 1.98
CA SER A 92 5.02 10.09 3.26
C SER A 92 4.13 9.32 4.26
N MET A 93 3.19 8.51 3.76
CA MET A 93 2.42 7.55 4.55
C MET A 93 3.35 6.58 5.29
N TYR A 94 4.34 5.99 4.60
CA TYR A 94 5.26 5.04 5.22
C TYR A 94 6.12 5.69 6.32
N ASP A 95 6.57 6.93 6.11
CA ASP A 95 7.32 7.67 7.14
C ASP A 95 6.46 7.98 8.38
N GLN A 96 5.17 8.26 8.19
CA GLN A 96 4.23 8.49 9.30
C GLN A 96 3.86 7.19 10.04
N ILE A 97 3.68 6.10 9.29
CA ILE A 97 3.37 4.77 9.79
C ILE A 97 4.54 4.16 10.57
N ASP A 98 5.79 4.39 10.15
CA ASP A 98 7.00 3.90 10.82
C ASP A 98 7.12 4.36 12.29
N SER A 99 6.44 5.45 12.67
CA SER A 99 6.37 5.92 14.05
C SER A 99 5.41 5.12 14.95
N ARG A 100 4.54 4.27 14.37
CA ARG A 100 3.46 3.54 15.06
C ARG A 100 3.71 2.04 14.97
N GLY A 101 4.04 1.41 16.10
CA GLY A 101 4.34 -0.04 16.15
C GLY A 101 3.18 -0.97 15.77
N THR A 102 1.93 -0.48 15.78
CA THR A 102 0.75 -1.23 15.34
C THR A 102 -0.23 -0.25 14.69
N LEU A 103 -0.86 -0.67 13.59
CA LEU A 103 -1.81 0.13 12.81
C LEU A 103 -3.19 -0.54 12.78
N GLU A 104 -4.22 0.27 12.63
CA GLU A 104 -5.56 -0.19 12.28
C GLU A 104 -5.82 -0.02 10.77
N PHE A 105 -6.81 -0.74 10.23
CA PHE A 105 -7.12 -0.64 8.80
C PHE A 105 -7.50 0.79 8.39
N LYS A 106 -8.19 1.55 9.25
CA LYS A 106 -8.47 2.98 9.01
C LYS A 106 -7.22 3.83 8.78
N ASP A 107 -6.09 3.49 9.40
CA ASP A 107 -4.82 4.22 9.21
C ASP A 107 -4.18 3.92 7.84
N ILE A 108 -4.70 2.91 7.13
CA ILE A 108 -4.18 2.39 5.87
C ILE A 108 -5.14 2.75 4.71
N VAL A 109 -6.44 2.59 4.93
CA VAL A 109 -7.47 2.71 3.89
C VAL A 109 -7.59 4.12 3.32
N GLU A 110 -7.23 5.16 4.09
CA GLU A 110 -7.20 6.56 3.62
C GLU A 110 -6.26 6.76 2.42
N TYR A 111 -5.32 5.84 2.21
CA TYR A 111 -4.33 5.87 1.14
C TYR A 111 -4.63 4.86 0.03
N MET A 112 -5.68 4.04 0.16
CA MET A 112 -6.05 3.03 -0.81
C MET A 112 -7.15 3.56 -1.72
N VAL A 113 -7.04 3.31 -3.03
CA VAL A 113 -8.15 3.51 -3.95
C VAL A 113 -9.21 2.42 -3.72
N PRO A 114 -10.52 2.69 -3.78
CA PRO A 114 -11.52 1.64 -3.74
C PRO A 114 -11.32 0.62 -4.87
N GLY A 115 -11.44 -0.68 -4.57
CA GLY A 115 -11.21 -1.75 -5.53
C GLY A 115 -10.90 -3.12 -4.92
N ASP A 116 -10.60 -4.09 -5.78
CA ASP A 116 -10.25 -5.46 -5.41
C ASP A 116 -8.73 -5.67 -5.46
N TYR A 117 -8.15 -6.02 -4.33
CA TYR A 117 -6.71 -6.22 -4.18
C TYR A 117 -6.40 -7.71 -4.00
N PRO A 118 -5.67 -8.35 -4.93
CA PRO A 118 -5.15 -9.70 -4.69
C PRO A 118 -4.07 -9.63 -3.61
N VAL A 119 -4.29 -10.33 -2.49
CA VAL A 119 -3.35 -10.36 -1.36
C VAL A 119 -2.85 -11.78 -1.13
N ALA A 120 -1.52 -11.92 -1.09
CA ALA A 120 -0.91 -13.17 -0.66
C ALA A 120 -1.20 -13.37 0.83
N PHE A 121 -1.41 -14.61 1.25
CA PHE A 121 -1.61 -14.93 2.66
C PHE A 121 -0.95 -16.24 3.02
N VAL A 122 -0.74 -16.43 4.32
CA VAL A 122 -0.25 -17.67 4.92
C VAL A 122 -1.05 -17.98 6.18
N ILE A 123 -1.40 -19.26 6.38
CA ILE A 123 -2.03 -19.74 7.63
C ILE A 123 -1.05 -20.62 8.42
N GLN A 124 -0.60 -20.11 9.59
CA GLN A 124 0.37 -20.78 10.46
C GLN A 124 -0.28 -21.32 11.73
N LYS A 125 0.18 -22.48 12.22
CA LYS A 125 -0.29 -23.04 13.49
C LYS A 125 0.22 -22.18 14.66
N THR A 126 -0.64 -21.87 15.63
CA THR A 126 -0.24 -21.13 16.84
C THR A 126 0.48 -22.00 17.86
N GLU A 127 0.28 -23.32 17.83
CA GLU A 127 0.96 -24.29 18.70
C GLU A 127 1.93 -25.15 17.86
N GLN A 128 3.23 -25.01 18.12
CA GLN A 128 4.28 -25.82 17.47
C GLN A 128 4.59 -27.07 18.30
N SER A 129 4.36 -28.25 17.75
CA SER A 129 5.06 -29.46 18.19
C SER A 129 6.42 -29.52 17.50
N LYS A 130 7.48 -29.93 18.22
CA LYS A 130 8.89 -29.94 17.77
C LYS A 130 9.19 -30.67 16.45
N ASP A 131 8.25 -31.40 15.88
CA ASP A 131 8.44 -32.32 14.75
C ASP A 131 7.40 -32.12 13.62
N ASP A 132 6.65 -31.01 13.60
CA ASP A 132 5.58 -30.79 12.62
C ASP A 132 5.80 -29.49 11.83
N SER A 133 5.42 -29.49 10.55
CA SER A 133 5.54 -28.31 9.68
C SER A 133 4.81 -27.10 10.29
N PRO A 134 5.40 -25.89 10.27
CA PRO A 134 4.79 -24.69 10.84
C PRO A 134 3.54 -24.25 10.06
N PHE A 135 3.43 -24.68 8.79
CA PHE A 135 2.29 -24.39 7.93
C PHE A 135 1.10 -25.27 8.30
N SER A 136 -0.05 -24.63 8.49
CA SER A 136 -1.31 -25.36 8.68
C SER A 136 -1.72 -26.01 7.36
N MET A 137 -2.30 -27.22 7.40
CA MET A 137 -2.97 -27.78 6.21
C MET A 137 -4.10 -26.88 5.71
N ALA A 138 -4.59 -25.98 6.56
CA ALA A 138 -5.59 -24.98 6.20
C ALA A 138 -5.10 -23.97 5.17
N ASP A 139 -3.79 -23.74 5.06
CA ASP A 139 -3.22 -22.87 4.03
C ASP A 139 -3.66 -23.33 2.63
N ARG A 140 -3.50 -24.63 2.34
CA ARG A 140 -3.98 -25.27 1.09
C ARG A 140 -5.49 -25.44 1.00
N GLY A 141 -6.23 -25.05 2.04
CA GLY A 141 -7.68 -25.13 2.10
C GLY A 141 -8.39 -23.99 1.38
N PHE A 142 -7.64 -23.04 0.83
CA PHE A 142 -8.18 -21.89 0.13
C PHE A 142 -7.47 -21.64 -1.21
N GLU A 143 -8.16 -20.98 -2.13
CA GLU A 143 -7.57 -20.44 -3.35
C GLU A 143 -6.59 -19.32 -2.99
N HIS A 144 -5.49 -19.22 -3.73
CA HIS A 144 -4.51 -18.15 -3.61
C HIS A 144 -4.44 -17.36 -4.91
N PRO A 145 -4.28 -16.02 -4.85
CA PRO A 145 -4.31 -15.18 -3.65
C PRO A 145 -5.73 -15.02 -3.09
N ALA A 146 -5.85 -14.49 -1.87
CA ALA A 146 -7.12 -13.98 -1.36
C ALA A 146 -7.44 -12.62 -2.01
N VAL A 147 -8.66 -12.11 -1.79
CA VAL A 147 -9.06 -10.79 -2.29
C VAL A 147 -9.42 -9.89 -1.11
N LEU A 148 -8.75 -8.75 -1.00
CA LEU A 148 -9.15 -7.65 -0.12
C LEU A 148 -9.95 -6.65 -0.94
N ASN A 149 -11.25 -6.57 -0.73
CA ASN A 149 -12.10 -5.54 -1.31
C ASN A 149 -12.06 -4.29 -0.43
N VAL A 150 -11.88 -3.12 -1.04
CA VAL A 150 -11.97 -1.80 -0.40
C VAL A 150 -13.13 -1.04 -1.02
N SER A 151 -14.10 -0.66 -0.19
CA SER A 151 -15.31 0.04 -0.62
C SER A 151 -15.11 1.57 -0.63
N GLN A 152 -16.04 2.28 -1.28
CA GLN A 152 -15.99 3.74 -1.40
C GLN A 152 -16.11 4.49 -0.06
N ASP A 153 -16.73 3.87 0.94
CA ASP A 153 -16.89 4.41 2.29
C ASP A 153 -15.69 4.09 3.21
N GLY A 154 -14.62 3.51 2.68
CA GLY A 154 -13.40 3.22 3.42
C GLY A 154 -13.47 1.96 4.29
N THR A 155 -14.48 1.11 4.11
CA THR A 155 -14.49 -0.23 4.73
C THR A 155 -13.72 -1.23 3.86
N GLY A 156 -13.26 -2.31 4.48
CA GLY A 156 -12.54 -3.37 3.77
C GLY A 156 -13.00 -4.75 4.20
N VAL A 157 -13.02 -5.69 3.26
CA VAL A 157 -13.39 -7.09 3.50
C VAL A 157 -12.38 -8.01 2.83
N LEU A 158 -11.74 -8.86 3.63
CA LEU A 158 -10.87 -9.93 3.17
C LEU A 158 -11.72 -11.17 2.87
N THR A 159 -11.68 -11.62 1.62
CA THR A 159 -12.41 -12.78 1.13
C THR A 159 -11.48 -13.96 0.87
N LEU A 160 -11.77 -15.08 1.54
CA LEU A 160 -11.10 -16.37 1.36
C LEU A 160 -12.05 -17.35 0.68
N LYS A 161 -11.62 -17.93 -0.44
CA LYS A 161 -12.42 -18.91 -1.18
C LYS A 161 -11.95 -20.33 -0.86
N PRO A 162 -12.78 -21.19 -0.25
CA PRO A 162 -12.35 -22.54 0.11
C PRO A 162 -12.19 -23.44 -1.11
N VAL A 163 -11.18 -24.31 -1.08
CA VAL A 163 -11.00 -25.42 -2.02
C VAL A 163 -11.21 -26.75 -1.31
N THR A 164 -11.61 -27.77 -2.08
CA THR A 164 -11.68 -29.13 -1.56
C THR A 164 -10.26 -29.70 -1.51
N ILE A 165 -9.78 -30.04 -0.30
CA ILE A 165 -8.47 -30.67 -0.14
C ILE A 165 -8.65 -32.18 -0.26
N GLU A 166 -7.93 -32.80 -1.20
CA GLU A 166 -7.80 -34.25 -1.30
C GLU A 166 -6.39 -34.67 -0.91
N ARG A 167 -6.28 -35.52 0.13
CA ARG A 167 -4.99 -36.16 0.47
C ARG A 167 -5.09 -37.67 0.27
N ARG A 168 -4.13 -38.22 -0.47
CA ARG A 168 -3.86 -39.67 -0.50
C ARG A 168 -2.86 -40.00 0.59
N ASN A 169 -3.25 -40.79 1.58
CA ASN A 169 -2.31 -41.39 2.51
C ASN A 169 -1.78 -42.69 1.89
N LEU A 170 -0.52 -42.72 1.45
CA LEU A 170 0.09 -43.88 0.76
C LEU A 170 0.17 -45.13 1.66
N MET A 171 0.19 -44.97 2.98
CA MET A 171 0.22 -46.08 3.94
C MET A 171 -1.16 -46.67 4.28
N GLU A 172 -2.26 -45.92 4.14
CA GLU A 172 -3.56 -46.33 4.70
C GLU A 172 -4.69 -46.53 3.67
N LYS A 173 -4.50 -46.21 2.38
CA LYS A 173 -5.60 -46.22 1.38
C LYS A 173 -6.85 -45.42 1.82
N ILE A 174 -6.70 -44.47 2.75
CA ILE A 174 -7.78 -43.58 3.18
C ILE A 174 -7.72 -42.29 2.36
N PHE A 175 -8.84 -41.97 1.70
CA PHE A 175 -9.08 -40.68 1.06
C PHE A 175 -9.66 -39.72 2.09
N TYR A 176 -8.89 -38.68 2.44
CA TYR A 176 -9.44 -37.57 3.20
C TYR A 176 -9.84 -36.50 2.17
N SER A 177 -11.15 -36.40 1.92
CA SER A 177 -11.75 -35.25 1.24
C SER A 177 -12.64 -34.54 2.26
N GLY A 178 -12.42 -33.24 2.43
CA GLY A 178 -13.18 -32.45 3.38
C GLY A 178 -13.13 -30.99 2.98
N LYS A 179 -14.30 -30.39 2.75
CA LYS A 179 -14.45 -28.94 2.69
C LYS A 179 -14.41 -28.42 4.13
N LEU A 180 -13.75 -27.28 4.37
CA LEU A 180 -13.85 -26.58 5.64
C LEU A 180 -15.34 -26.32 5.93
N MET A 181 -15.79 -26.61 7.16
CA MET A 181 -17.20 -26.42 7.51
C MET A 181 -17.45 -25.02 8.06
N LYS A 182 -16.59 -24.60 9.00
CA LYS A 182 -16.72 -23.33 9.69
C LYS A 182 -15.35 -22.69 9.86
N LEU A 183 -15.33 -21.38 9.67
CA LEU A 183 -14.21 -20.51 9.96
C LEU A 183 -14.71 -19.42 10.91
N GLU A 184 -13.97 -19.16 11.98
CA GLU A 184 -14.19 -18.05 12.87
C GLU A 184 -12.90 -17.24 12.98
N TYR A 185 -13.02 -15.92 13.08
CA TYR A 185 -11.88 -15.01 13.34
C TYR A 185 -12.03 -14.35 14.71
N GLU A 186 -10.90 -14.03 15.34
CA GLU A 186 -10.84 -13.32 16.61
C GLU A 186 -11.07 -11.82 16.38
N THR A 187 -12.05 -11.25 17.07
CA THR A 187 -12.31 -9.81 17.10
C THR A 187 -11.34 -9.11 18.07
N LYS A 188 -11.26 -7.77 18.00
CA LYS A 188 -10.46 -6.96 18.95
C LYS A 188 -10.87 -7.09 20.42
N SER A 189 -12.03 -7.67 20.70
CA SER A 189 -12.50 -7.96 22.07
C SER A 189 -12.20 -9.39 22.50
N ASP A 190 -11.29 -10.10 21.82
CA ASP A 190 -10.89 -11.48 22.07
C ASP A 190 -12.06 -12.50 21.94
N VAL A 191 -13.09 -12.14 21.17
CA VAL A 191 -14.25 -13.02 20.89
C VAL A 191 -14.12 -13.57 19.47
N PHE A 192 -14.30 -14.88 19.31
CA PHE A 192 -14.35 -15.53 18.00
C PHE A 192 -15.76 -15.44 17.41
N VAL A 193 -15.86 -14.95 16.19
CA VAL A 193 -17.13 -14.81 15.45
C VAL A 193 -17.04 -15.48 14.08
N PRO A 194 -18.16 -15.98 13.52
CA PRO A 194 -18.16 -16.63 12.21
C PRO A 194 -17.68 -15.71 11.08
N ALA A 195 -16.85 -16.24 10.19
CA ALA A 195 -16.39 -15.58 8.97
C ALA A 195 -17.33 -15.91 7.78
N GLU A 196 -18.65 -15.82 7.97
CA GLU A 196 -19.61 -16.23 6.94
C GLU A 196 -19.72 -15.18 5.84
N GLY A 197 -19.44 -15.57 4.59
CA GLY A 197 -19.61 -14.73 3.40
C GLY A 197 -20.63 -15.32 2.43
N GLU A 198 -20.92 -14.59 1.35
CA GLU A 198 -21.83 -15.06 0.31
C GLU A 198 -21.23 -16.21 -0.53
N ASP A 199 -22.08 -17.02 -1.16
CA ASP A 199 -21.69 -18.11 -2.08
C ASP A 199 -20.68 -19.12 -1.51
N GLY A 200 -20.69 -19.32 -0.18
CA GLY A 200 -19.81 -20.26 0.51
C GLY A 200 -18.34 -19.82 0.55
N ARG A 201 -18.09 -18.51 0.39
CA ARG A 201 -16.83 -17.86 0.72
C ARG A 201 -16.79 -17.53 2.20
N TYR A 202 -15.58 -17.21 2.68
CA TYR A 202 -15.40 -16.67 4.02
C TYR A 202 -14.95 -15.22 3.95
N GLU A 203 -15.58 -14.38 4.75
CA GLU A 203 -15.36 -12.95 4.78
C GLU A 203 -14.91 -12.51 6.18
N ILE A 204 -13.83 -11.73 6.22
CA ILE A 204 -13.26 -11.18 7.44
C ILE A 204 -13.15 -9.67 7.24
N PRO A 205 -13.77 -8.83 8.09
CA PRO A 205 -13.58 -7.38 8.03
C PRO A 205 -12.10 -7.02 8.15
N ALA A 206 -11.60 -6.16 7.28
CA ALA A 206 -10.21 -5.72 7.29
C ALA A 206 -9.83 -5.06 8.63
N ASP A 207 -10.79 -4.42 9.30
CA ASP A 207 -10.63 -3.86 10.65
C ASP A 207 -10.39 -4.90 11.75
N ALA A 208 -10.69 -6.17 11.53
CA ALA A 208 -10.42 -7.24 12.49
C ALA A 208 -8.92 -7.63 12.50
N LEU A 209 -8.16 -7.26 11.46
CA LEU A 209 -6.74 -7.55 11.37
C LEU A 209 -5.92 -6.51 12.14
N GLN A 210 -4.83 -6.97 12.75
CA GLN A 210 -3.79 -6.14 13.31
C GLN A 210 -2.69 -5.96 12.28
N TYR A 211 -2.33 -4.71 11.97
CA TYR A 211 -1.37 -4.40 10.92
C TYR A 211 -0.02 -3.96 11.49
N THR A 212 1.05 -4.45 10.88
CA THR A 212 2.43 -4.04 11.13
C THR A 212 3.12 -3.68 9.82
N TYR A 213 3.92 -2.61 9.83
CA TYR A 213 4.72 -2.21 8.69
C TYR A 213 6.18 -2.58 8.89
N HIS A 214 6.73 -3.33 7.93
CA HIS A 214 8.11 -3.77 7.90
C HIS A 214 8.88 -2.88 6.94
N LYS A 215 9.55 -1.87 7.48
CA LYS A 215 10.23 -0.80 6.72
C LYS A 215 11.29 -1.32 5.75
N GLU A 216 12.13 -2.25 6.20
CA GLU A 216 13.24 -2.77 5.39
C GLU A 216 12.74 -3.48 4.12
N GLU A 217 11.61 -4.17 4.23
CA GLU A 217 10.98 -4.93 3.14
C GLU A 217 9.89 -4.11 2.42
N ARG A 218 9.61 -2.88 2.88
CA ARG A 218 8.49 -2.02 2.45
C ARG A 218 7.17 -2.80 2.34
N GLN A 219 6.91 -3.59 3.37
CA GLN A 219 5.84 -4.58 3.37
C GLN A 219 4.91 -4.36 4.55
N MET A 220 3.62 -4.41 4.29
CA MET A 220 2.61 -4.37 5.33
C MET A 220 2.05 -5.77 5.55
N ILE A 221 1.95 -6.16 6.82
CA ILE A 221 1.43 -7.46 7.23
C ILE A 221 0.19 -7.22 8.08
N GLY A 222 -0.95 -7.72 7.62
CA GLY A 222 -2.19 -7.77 8.41
C GLY A 222 -2.35 -9.16 9.00
N SER A 223 -2.66 -9.28 10.29
CA SER A 223 -2.77 -10.59 10.94
C SER A 223 -4.01 -10.74 11.82
N VAL A 224 -4.58 -11.94 11.87
CA VAL A 224 -5.73 -12.27 12.73
C VAL A 224 -5.67 -13.74 13.17
N LYS A 225 -6.15 -14.04 14.38
CA LYS A 225 -6.30 -15.44 14.82
C LYS A 225 -7.57 -16.05 14.25
N LEU A 226 -7.47 -17.31 13.84
CA LEU A 226 -8.55 -18.10 13.28
C LEU A 226 -8.84 -19.33 14.14
N LYS A 227 -10.11 -19.72 14.21
CA LYS A 227 -10.57 -21.06 14.58
C LYS A 227 -11.19 -21.75 13.37
N MET A 228 -10.67 -22.92 13.06
CA MET A 228 -11.08 -23.69 11.89
C MET A 228 -11.68 -25.02 12.31
N TYR A 229 -12.82 -25.36 11.69
CA TYR A 229 -13.59 -26.55 11.99
C TYR A 229 -13.69 -27.43 10.74
N ALA A 230 -13.07 -28.60 10.78
CA ALA A 230 -13.11 -29.57 9.70
C ALA A 230 -13.73 -30.90 10.16
N LEU A 231 -14.49 -31.52 9.26
CA LEU A 231 -14.93 -32.90 9.39
C LEU A 231 -13.79 -33.84 8.97
N LEU A 232 -13.41 -34.75 9.87
CA LEU A 232 -12.58 -35.89 9.50
C LEU A 232 -13.46 -37.07 9.06
N ALA A 233 -12.87 -38.04 8.35
CA ALA A 233 -13.53 -39.23 7.80
C ALA A 233 -14.42 -39.98 8.83
N ASN A 234 -14.19 -39.78 10.13
CA ASN A 234 -14.93 -40.40 11.23
C ASN A 234 -16.02 -39.50 11.84
N LYS A 235 -16.47 -38.44 11.15
CA LYS A 235 -17.44 -37.42 11.62
C LYS A 235 -17.00 -36.61 12.86
N GLN A 236 -15.79 -36.79 13.36
CA GLN A 236 -15.27 -36.01 14.48
C GLN A 236 -14.88 -34.60 14.02
N LEU A 237 -15.38 -33.59 14.73
CA LEU A 237 -15.05 -32.18 14.54
C LEU A 237 -13.67 -31.89 15.12
N HIS A 238 -12.71 -31.47 14.30
CA HIS A 238 -11.42 -31.00 14.78
C HIS A 238 -11.38 -29.47 14.74
N VAL A 239 -11.09 -28.85 15.89
CA VAL A 239 -10.86 -27.41 16.00
C VAL A 239 -9.36 -27.15 15.99
N ARG A 240 -8.88 -26.22 15.17
CA ARG A 240 -7.49 -25.74 15.24
C ARG A 240 -7.46 -24.22 15.31
N THR A 241 -6.60 -23.71 16.17
CA THR A 241 -6.24 -22.29 16.19
C THR A 241 -5.05 -22.06 15.26
N ALA A 242 -5.11 -20.99 14.48
CA ALA A 242 -4.05 -20.58 13.57
C ALA A 242 -3.96 -19.05 13.51
N ALA A 243 -2.85 -18.53 13.02
CA ALA A 243 -2.73 -17.13 12.61
C ALA A 243 -2.80 -17.06 11.09
N LEU A 244 -3.71 -16.23 10.58
CA LEU A 244 -3.71 -15.78 9.19
C LEU A 244 -2.89 -14.51 9.11
N SER A 245 -1.93 -14.47 8.19
CA SER A 245 -1.21 -13.26 7.85
C SER A 245 -1.38 -12.97 6.37
N ILE A 246 -1.84 -11.78 6.03
CA ILE A 246 -1.87 -11.26 4.66
C ILE A 246 -0.66 -10.35 4.42
N LEU A 247 -0.14 -10.40 3.20
CA LEU A 247 1.00 -9.63 2.76
C LEU A 247 0.53 -8.62 1.72
N MET A 248 0.80 -7.35 2.01
CA MET A 248 0.48 -6.24 1.13
C MET A 248 1.80 -5.55 0.74
N HIS A 249 2.18 -5.69 -0.53
CA HIS A 249 3.36 -5.03 -1.09
C HIS A 249 2.94 -3.74 -1.80
N GLY A 250 3.67 -2.65 -1.55
CA GLY A 250 3.65 -1.39 -2.31
C GLY A 250 2.26 -0.88 -2.71
N PHE A 251 1.73 0.11 -2.00
CA PHE A 251 0.32 0.47 -2.18
C PHE A 251 0.03 1.29 -3.46
N TRP A 252 -0.77 0.63 -4.30
CA TRP A 252 -1.92 1.04 -5.10
C TRP A 252 -2.53 2.41 -4.80
#